data_AF-A0A2D8EIP8-F1
#
_entry.id   AF-A0A2D8EIP8-F1
#
_cell.length_a   1.000
_cell.length_b   1.000
_cell.length_c   1.000
_cell.angle_alpha   90.00
_cell.angle_beta   90.00
_cell.angle_gamma   90.00
#
_symmetry.space_group_name_H-M   'P 1'
#
loop_
_entity.id
_entity.type
_entity.pdbx_description
1 polymer ?
#
loop_
_entity_poly.entity_id
_entity_poly.type
_entity_poly.pdbx_seq_one_letter_code
_entity_poly.pdbx_strand_id
1 'polypeptide(L)'
;MDQYKEGQDNPFDAPIPGQGLTDTPGNYPWEHPPQFTDTSEAADYVWERMHRPEFAQRILAMLDAGIPVEAIGRIIVFNGFMEGKWTPDVAFIITEPIMKMIVAMGMKGGVENFRMSMEDITNNKDMQAITKIKLDNQEAKTAAKAATSVKKDIKKIENEGLMSKPKKEETE
;
A
#
# COMPACT_ATOMS: atom_id res chain seq x y z
N MET A 1 37.05 -33.61 -24.48
CA MET A 1 36.17 -32.54 -24.95
C MET A 1 35.51 -31.99 -23.70
N ASP A 2 36.19 -31.08 -23.01
CA ASP A 2 35.66 -30.51 -21.78
C ASP A 2 34.46 -29.63 -22.13
N GLN A 3 33.30 -29.96 -21.55
CA GLN A 3 32.12 -29.10 -21.63
C GLN A 3 32.42 -27.84 -20.81
N TYR A 4 32.69 -26.74 -21.51
CA TYR A 4 32.76 -25.42 -20.90
C TYR A 4 31.43 -25.16 -20.18
N LYS A 5 31.48 -25.02 -18.85
CA LYS A 5 30.35 -24.53 -18.07
C LYS A 5 30.33 -23.02 -18.21
N GLU A 6 29.28 -22.51 -18.83
CA GLU A 6 29.08 -21.08 -19.05
C GLU A 6 29.04 -20.35 -17.71
N GLY A 7 29.72 -19.20 -17.64
CA GLY A 7 29.81 -18.40 -16.42
C GLY A 7 28.45 -17.82 -16.02
N GLN A 8 28.25 -17.56 -14.73
CA GLN A 8 26.99 -17.06 -14.17
C GLN A 8 26.57 -15.68 -14.72
N ASP A 9 27.51 -14.94 -15.31
CA ASP A 9 27.31 -13.65 -15.98
C ASP A 9 27.79 -13.74 -17.44
N ASN A 10 26.98 -14.33 -18.32
CA ASN A 10 27.25 -14.31 -19.76
C ASN A 10 26.66 -13.03 -20.39
N PRO A 11 27.47 -12.09 -20.89
CA PRO A 11 26.98 -10.87 -21.54
C PRO A 11 26.25 -11.14 -22.86
N PHE A 12 26.30 -12.37 -23.39
CA PHE A 12 25.56 -12.82 -24.56
C PHE A 12 24.26 -13.58 -24.22
N ASP A 13 23.95 -13.79 -22.93
CA ASP A 13 22.66 -14.31 -22.44
C ASP A 13 21.66 -13.18 -22.18
N ALA A 14 21.58 -12.25 -23.13
CA ALA A 14 20.62 -11.15 -23.16
C ALA A 14 19.80 -11.22 -24.45
N PRO A 15 18.57 -10.67 -24.48
CA PRO A 15 17.80 -10.57 -25.71
C PRO A 15 18.64 -9.90 -26.82
N ILE A 16 18.52 -10.41 -28.04
CA ILE A 16 19.32 -9.94 -29.17
C ILE A 16 19.00 -8.45 -29.39
N PRO A 17 19.99 -7.54 -29.47
CA PRO A 17 19.72 -6.12 -29.69
C PRO A 17 18.88 -5.94 -30.96
N GLY A 18 17.75 -5.26 -30.85
CA GLY A 18 16.82 -5.08 -31.96
C GLY A 18 15.82 -6.21 -32.18
N GLN A 19 15.78 -7.25 -31.32
CA GLN A 19 14.79 -8.33 -31.40
C GLN A 19 13.35 -7.80 -31.40
N GLY A 20 13.06 -6.78 -30.57
CA GLY A 20 11.75 -6.13 -30.56
C GLY A 20 11.37 -5.39 -31.86
N LEU A 21 12.33 -5.18 -32.79
CA LEU A 21 12.10 -4.62 -34.12
C LEU A 21 12.03 -5.70 -35.22
N THR A 22 12.43 -6.94 -34.91
CA THR A 22 12.48 -8.06 -35.86
C THR A 22 11.44 -9.13 -35.60
N ASP A 23 10.87 -9.15 -34.39
CA ASP A 23 9.74 -10.04 -34.06
C ASP A 23 8.52 -9.67 -34.91
N THR A 24 7.75 -10.68 -35.32
CA THR A 24 6.55 -10.49 -36.12
C THR A 24 5.50 -9.72 -35.30
N PRO A 25 5.00 -8.56 -35.77
CA PRO A 25 3.99 -7.80 -35.04
C PRO A 25 2.70 -8.62 -34.83
N GLY A 26 2.11 -8.53 -33.65
CA GLY A 26 0.89 -9.27 -33.29
C GLY A 26 1.16 -10.72 -32.89
N ASN A 27 2.37 -11.04 -32.43
CA ASN A 27 2.71 -12.39 -31.98
C ASN A 27 2.22 -12.64 -30.54
N TYR A 28 2.18 -11.61 -29.72
CA TYR A 28 1.84 -11.74 -28.31
C TYR A 28 0.38 -11.32 -28.02
N PRO A 29 -0.29 -11.97 -27.05
CA PRO A 29 -1.66 -11.62 -26.70
C PRO A 29 -1.86 -10.15 -26.28
N TRP A 30 -0.85 -9.53 -25.65
CA TRP A 30 -0.88 -8.11 -25.25
C TRP A 30 -0.66 -7.12 -26.42
N GLU A 31 -0.29 -7.60 -27.60
CA GLU A 31 -0.21 -6.78 -28.82
C GLU A 31 -1.56 -6.70 -29.55
N HIS A 32 -2.55 -7.47 -29.10
CA HIS A 32 -3.93 -7.42 -29.59
C HIS A 32 -4.82 -6.56 -28.69
N PRO A 33 -6.00 -6.14 -29.18
CA PRO A 33 -6.97 -5.46 -28.35
C PRO A 33 -7.33 -6.27 -27.10
N PRO A 34 -7.42 -5.62 -25.93
CA PRO A 34 -7.75 -6.29 -24.68
C PRO A 34 -9.16 -6.87 -24.72
N GLN A 35 -9.39 -7.97 -24.00
CA GLN A 35 -10.71 -8.58 -23.87
C GLN A 35 -11.67 -7.72 -23.02
N PHE A 36 -11.14 -7.09 -21.97
CA PHE A 36 -11.89 -6.24 -21.05
C PHE A 36 -11.32 -4.83 -21.09
N THR A 37 -12.17 -3.87 -21.44
CA THR A 37 -11.87 -2.44 -21.34
C THR A 37 -12.53 -1.80 -20.12
N ASP A 38 -13.62 -2.40 -19.62
CA ASP A 38 -14.28 -1.95 -18.40
C ASP A 38 -13.59 -2.54 -17.15
N THR A 39 -13.35 -1.69 -16.16
CA THR A 39 -12.65 -2.09 -14.94
C THR A 39 -13.50 -2.98 -14.04
N SER A 40 -14.82 -2.84 -14.07
CA SER A 40 -15.75 -3.66 -13.30
C SER A 40 -15.78 -5.07 -13.88
N GLU A 41 -15.94 -5.19 -15.20
CA GLU A 41 -15.92 -6.48 -15.89
C GLU A 41 -14.60 -7.24 -15.68
N ALA A 42 -13.47 -6.53 -15.74
CA ALA A 42 -12.15 -7.12 -15.48
C ALA A 42 -12.02 -7.62 -14.03
N ALA A 43 -12.54 -6.85 -13.05
CA ALA A 43 -12.54 -7.26 -11.65
C ALA A 43 -13.47 -8.46 -11.39
N ASP A 44 -14.65 -8.47 -12.02
CA ASP A 44 -15.62 -9.57 -11.93
C ASP A 44 -15.06 -10.87 -12.53
N TYR A 45 -14.35 -10.78 -13.65
CA TYR A 45 -13.63 -11.92 -14.24
C TYR A 45 -12.65 -12.54 -13.24
N VAL A 46 -11.86 -11.71 -12.56
CA VAL A 46 -10.91 -12.18 -11.53
C VAL A 46 -11.65 -12.76 -10.33
N TRP A 47 -12.74 -12.13 -9.90
CA TRP A 47 -13.59 -12.61 -8.81
C TRP A 47 -14.13 -14.03 -9.08
N GLU A 48 -14.72 -14.27 -10.24
CA GLU A 48 -15.24 -15.58 -10.63
C GLU A 48 -14.14 -16.65 -10.64
N ARG A 49 -12.95 -16.29 -11.13
CA ARG A 49 -11.81 -17.22 -11.17
C ARG A 49 -11.28 -17.50 -9.77
N MET A 50 -11.29 -16.51 -8.89
CA MET A 50 -10.87 -16.65 -7.50
C MET A 50 -11.78 -17.54 -6.67
N HIS A 51 -13.08 -17.57 -6.98
CA HIS A 51 -14.06 -18.41 -6.28
C HIS A 51 -14.06 -19.87 -6.73
N ARG A 52 -13.25 -20.24 -7.72
CA ARG A 52 -13.09 -21.65 -8.11
C ARG A 52 -12.37 -22.40 -6.98
N PRO A 53 -12.84 -23.59 -6.58
CA PRO A 53 -12.37 -24.27 -5.38
C PRO A 53 -10.86 -24.51 -5.38
N GLU A 54 -10.29 -24.92 -6.52
CA GLU A 54 -8.85 -25.15 -6.68
C GLU A 54 -8.03 -23.87 -6.50
N PHE A 55 -8.52 -22.75 -7.02
CA PHE A 55 -7.80 -21.48 -6.98
C PHE A 55 -7.93 -20.82 -5.60
N ALA A 56 -9.12 -20.86 -5.01
CA ALA A 56 -9.35 -20.39 -3.65
C ALA A 56 -8.44 -21.11 -2.64
N GLN A 57 -8.37 -22.44 -2.71
CA GLN A 57 -7.48 -23.24 -1.85
C GLN A 57 -6.01 -22.84 -2.04
N ARG A 58 -5.57 -22.61 -3.29
CA ARG A 58 -4.20 -22.20 -3.58
C ARG A 58 -3.89 -20.81 -3.04
N ILE A 59 -4.82 -19.86 -3.15
CA ILE A 59 -4.66 -18.52 -2.54
C ILE A 59 -4.56 -18.63 -1.02
N LEU A 60 -5.45 -19.38 -0.38
CA LEU A 60 -5.42 -19.59 1.07
C LEU A 60 -4.09 -20.22 1.52
N ALA A 61 -3.60 -21.25 0.81
CA ALA A 61 -2.31 -21.87 1.10
C ALA A 61 -1.13 -20.90 0.95
N MET A 62 -1.16 -20.01 -0.05
CA MET A 62 -0.14 -18.97 -0.22
C MET A 62 -0.19 -17.93 0.91
N LEU A 63 -1.40 -17.53 1.34
CA LEU A 63 -1.58 -16.62 2.46
C LEU A 63 -1.12 -17.24 3.78
N ASP A 64 -1.42 -18.52 4.02
CA ASP A 64 -0.98 -19.27 5.20
C ASP A 64 0.55 -19.46 5.23
N ALA A 65 1.17 -19.65 4.06
CA ALA A 65 2.62 -19.65 3.91
C ALA A 65 3.29 -18.27 4.15
N GLY A 66 2.50 -17.23 4.43
CA GLY A 66 2.99 -15.88 4.73
C GLY A 66 3.38 -15.07 3.49
N ILE A 67 2.98 -15.48 2.29
CA ILE A 67 3.20 -14.69 1.07
C ILE A 67 2.33 -13.42 1.16
N PRO A 68 2.91 -12.22 0.93
CA PRO A 68 2.17 -10.98 1.07
C PRO A 68 1.05 -10.85 0.02
N VAL A 69 -0.07 -10.24 0.42
CA VAL A 69 -1.25 -10.02 -0.42
C VAL A 69 -0.88 -9.26 -1.70
N GLU A 70 -0.02 -8.26 -1.60
CA GLU A 70 0.49 -7.50 -2.73
C GLU A 70 1.15 -8.40 -3.79
N ALA A 71 1.95 -9.39 -3.38
CA ALA A 71 2.61 -10.31 -4.31
C ALA A 71 1.59 -11.16 -5.07
N ILE A 72 0.62 -11.72 -4.36
CA ILE A 72 -0.42 -12.55 -4.95
C ILE A 72 -1.26 -11.71 -5.92
N GLY A 73 -1.67 -10.51 -5.51
CA GLY A 73 -2.42 -9.58 -6.34
C GLY A 73 -1.66 -9.19 -7.61
N ARG A 74 -0.38 -8.81 -7.50
CA ARG A 74 0.47 -8.45 -8.65
C ARG A 74 0.63 -9.61 -9.63
N ILE A 75 0.81 -10.84 -9.15
CA ILE A 75 0.91 -12.03 -10.01
C ILE A 75 -0.38 -12.24 -10.79
N ILE A 76 -1.55 -12.11 -10.15
CA ILE A 76 -2.85 -12.29 -10.82
C ILE A 76 -3.06 -11.20 -11.88
N VAL A 77 -2.79 -9.95 -11.53
CA VAL A 77 -2.95 -8.80 -12.44
C VAL A 77 -1.99 -8.89 -13.63
N PHE A 78 -0.75 -9.29 -13.37
CA PHE A 78 0.27 -9.44 -14.41
C PHE A 78 -0.05 -10.58 -15.37
N ASN A 79 -0.53 -11.73 -14.88
CA ASN A 79 -0.92 -12.85 -15.74
C ASN A 79 -2.06 -12.44 -16.69
N GLY A 80 -3.07 -11.70 -16.22
CA GLY A 80 -4.13 -11.26 -17.12
C GLY A 80 -3.66 -10.22 -18.15
N PHE A 81 -2.66 -9.40 -17.83
CA PHE A 81 -2.00 -8.57 -18.84
C PHE A 81 -1.26 -9.43 -19.89
N MET A 82 -0.48 -10.42 -19.46
CA MET A 82 0.21 -11.34 -20.37
C MET A 82 -0.75 -12.15 -21.27
N GLU A 83 -1.94 -12.46 -20.78
CA GLU A 83 -2.99 -13.13 -21.56
C GLU A 83 -3.79 -12.17 -22.47
N GLY A 84 -3.47 -10.87 -22.47
CA GLY A 84 -4.22 -9.87 -23.25
C GLY A 84 -5.63 -9.62 -22.73
N LYS A 85 -5.91 -9.89 -21.44
CA LYS A 85 -7.22 -9.65 -20.83
C LYS A 85 -7.51 -8.17 -20.67
N TRP A 86 -6.52 -7.39 -20.26
CA TRP A 86 -6.64 -5.96 -19.99
C TRP A 86 -5.31 -5.24 -20.28
N THR A 87 -5.38 -3.91 -20.38
CA THR A 87 -4.20 -3.05 -20.52
C THR A 87 -3.53 -2.78 -19.16
N PRO A 88 -2.28 -2.26 -19.14
CA PRO A 88 -1.62 -1.84 -17.90
C PRO A 88 -2.40 -0.80 -17.10
N ASP A 89 -3.13 0.10 -17.78
CA ASP A 89 -3.94 1.13 -17.13
C ASP A 89 -5.12 0.52 -16.37
N VAL A 90 -5.84 -0.41 -17.01
CA VAL A 90 -6.93 -1.16 -16.36
C VAL A 90 -6.38 -2.03 -15.24
N ALA A 91 -5.26 -2.72 -15.46
CA ALA A 91 -4.54 -3.50 -14.46
C ALA A 91 -4.27 -2.70 -13.18
N PHE A 92 -3.76 -1.47 -13.33
CA PHE A 92 -3.46 -0.62 -12.19
C PHE A 92 -4.71 -0.28 -11.38
N ILE A 93 -5.82 0.03 -12.05
CA ILE A 93 -7.09 0.36 -11.40
C ILE A 93 -7.70 -0.85 -10.68
N ILE A 94 -7.66 -2.04 -11.28
CA ILE A 94 -8.24 -3.26 -10.68
C ILE A 94 -7.34 -3.89 -9.59
N THR A 95 -6.10 -3.44 -9.44
CA THR A 95 -5.16 -4.01 -8.46
C THR A 95 -5.67 -3.85 -7.02
N GLU A 96 -6.17 -2.67 -6.66
CA GLU A 96 -6.74 -2.42 -5.33
C GLU A 96 -7.94 -3.32 -4.99
N PRO A 97 -9.00 -3.41 -5.83
CA PRO A 97 -10.12 -4.30 -5.54
C PRO A 97 -9.67 -5.76 -5.48
N ILE A 98 -8.73 -6.22 -6.32
CA ILE A 98 -8.20 -7.59 -6.26
C ILE A 98 -7.52 -7.89 -4.93
N MET A 99 -6.70 -6.98 -4.42
CA MET A 99 -6.09 -7.15 -3.10
C MET A 99 -7.15 -7.24 -1.98
N LYS A 100 -8.20 -6.42 -2.03
CA LYS A 100 -9.31 -6.48 -1.06
C LYS A 100 -10.05 -7.82 -1.14
N MET A 101 -10.27 -8.34 -2.36
CA MET A 101 -10.89 -9.65 -2.57
C MET A 101 -10.04 -10.79 -1.97
N ILE A 102 -8.72 -10.73 -2.13
CA ILE A 102 -7.77 -11.70 -1.54
C ILE A 102 -7.82 -11.66 -0.02
N VAL A 103 -7.81 -10.46 0.59
CA VAL A 103 -7.95 -10.29 2.05
C VAL A 103 -9.27 -10.87 2.53
N ALA A 104 -10.38 -10.57 1.85
CA ALA A 104 -11.69 -11.08 2.23
C ALA A 104 -11.76 -12.62 2.18
N MET A 105 -11.12 -13.24 1.18
CA MET A 105 -11.00 -14.70 1.10
C MET A 105 -10.15 -15.26 2.24
N GLY A 106 -9.01 -14.63 2.54
CA GLY A 106 -8.16 -15.02 3.66
C GLY A 106 -8.90 -14.96 5.00
N MET A 107 -9.59 -13.85 5.27
CA MET A 107 -10.36 -13.66 6.51
C MET A 107 -11.47 -14.70 6.65
N LYS A 108 -12.19 -15.00 5.56
CA LYS A 108 -13.19 -16.08 5.55
C LYS A 108 -12.57 -17.47 5.68
N GLY A 109 -11.35 -17.64 5.18
CA GLY A 109 -10.57 -18.88 5.25
C GLY A 109 -9.94 -19.18 6.61
N GLY A 110 -10.04 -18.27 7.58
CA GLY A 110 -9.51 -18.46 8.92
C GLY A 110 -8.01 -18.20 9.07
N VAL A 111 -7.39 -17.53 8.11
CA VAL A 111 -5.98 -17.12 8.25
C VAL A 111 -5.94 -15.87 9.13
N GLU A 112 -5.21 -15.92 10.25
CA GLU A 112 -5.22 -14.82 11.24
C GLU A 112 -4.15 -13.75 10.96
N ASN A 113 -3.05 -14.13 10.29
CA ASN A 113 -1.89 -13.26 10.08
C ASN A 113 -1.61 -13.06 8.59
N PHE A 114 -1.97 -11.91 8.03
CA PHE A 114 -1.65 -11.54 6.66
C PHE A 114 -0.55 -10.49 6.62
N ARG A 115 0.45 -10.69 5.74
CA ARG A 115 1.34 -9.61 5.32
C ARG A 115 0.68 -8.85 4.18
N MET A 116 0.51 -7.54 4.32
CA MET A 116 -0.12 -6.73 3.27
C MET A 116 0.84 -6.42 2.13
N SER A 117 2.07 -6.02 2.44
CA SER A 117 3.07 -5.59 1.46
C SER A 117 4.33 -6.46 1.50
N MET A 118 5.06 -6.45 0.38
CA MET A 118 6.40 -7.05 0.30
C MET A 118 7.39 -6.31 1.21
N GLU A 119 7.31 -4.98 1.22
CA GLU A 119 8.09 -4.16 2.12
C GLU A 119 7.47 -4.12 3.52
N ASP A 120 8.32 -4.03 4.54
CA ASP A 120 7.88 -3.76 5.90
C ASP A 120 7.48 -2.28 6.03
N ILE A 121 6.26 -1.96 5.57
CA ILE A 121 5.65 -0.65 5.75
C ILE A 121 5.23 -0.38 7.21
N THR A 122 5.32 -1.41 8.07
CA THR A 122 5.08 -1.26 9.51
C THR A 122 6.26 -0.53 10.12
N ASN A 123 6.19 0.80 10.16
CA ASN A 123 7.18 1.60 10.87
C ASN A 123 6.92 1.49 12.38
N ASN A 124 7.26 0.33 12.97
CA ASN A 124 7.10 0.05 14.40
C ASN A 124 7.79 1.12 15.25
N LYS A 125 8.87 1.73 14.75
CA LYS A 125 9.57 2.84 15.40
C LYS A 125 8.72 4.10 15.45
N ASP A 126 7.98 4.42 14.39
CA ASP A 126 7.11 5.60 14.35
C ASP A 126 5.87 5.42 15.22
N MET A 127 5.25 4.24 15.20
CA MET A 127 4.16 3.91 16.11
C MET A 127 4.59 4.00 17.57
N GLN A 128 5.79 3.50 17.91
CA GLN A 128 6.37 3.64 19.24
C GLN A 128 6.72 5.10 19.59
N ALA A 129 7.18 5.89 18.64
CA ALA A 129 7.43 7.32 18.85
C ALA A 129 6.12 8.07 19.11
N ILE A 130 5.07 7.77 18.36
CA ILE A 130 3.74 8.39 18.51
C ILE A 130 3.10 8.00 19.85
N THR A 131 3.23 6.75 20.30
CA THR A 131 2.71 6.32 21.61
C THR A 131 3.49 6.93 22.76
N LYS A 132 4.82 7.02 22.66
CA LYS A 132 5.67 7.74 23.63
C LYS A 132 5.31 9.21 23.75
N ILE A 133 5.19 9.92 22.62
CA ILE A 133 4.77 11.34 22.58
C ILE A 133 3.39 11.56 23.22
N LYS A 134 2.47 10.60 23.07
CA LYS A 134 1.14 10.66 23.70
C LYS A 134 1.18 10.38 25.20
N LEU A 135 2.06 9.47 25.67
CA LEU A 135 2.29 9.21 27.09
C LEU A 135 2.93 10.43 27.78
N ASP A 136 3.97 11.00 27.17
CA ASP A 136 4.68 12.18 27.68
C ASP A 136 3.75 13.40 27.75
N ASN A 137 2.86 13.56 26.77
CA ASN A 137 1.82 14.60 26.81
C ASN A 137 0.73 14.34 27.85
N GLN A 138 0.45 13.09 28.23
CA GLN A 138 -0.49 12.77 29.31
C GLN A 138 0.12 13.08 30.69
N GLU A 139 1.40 12.79 30.89
CA GLU A 139 2.16 13.19 32.08
C GLU A 139 2.31 14.72 32.16
N ALA A 140 2.51 15.39 31.02
CA ALA A 140 2.48 16.86 30.96
C ALA A 140 1.07 17.44 31.24
N LYS A 141 -0.02 16.73 30.87
CA LYS A 141 -1.40 17.14 31.16
C LYS A 141 -1.78 16.97 32.63
N THR A 142 -1.22 15.99 33.35
CA THR A 142 -1.42 15.85 34.80
C THR A 142 -0.62 16.90 35.58
N ALA A 143 0.61 17.20 35.14
CA ALA A 143 1.41 18.31 35.67
C ALA A 143 0.80 19.69 35.36
N ALA A 144 0.22 19.88 34.16
CA ALA A 144 -0.48 21.11 33.80
C ALA A 144 -1.80 21.30 34.58
N LYS A 145 -2.52 20.23 34.92
CA LYS A 145 -3.69 20.30 35.80
C LYS A 145 -3.31 20.72 37.24
N ALA A 146 -2.16 20.27 37.75
CA ALA A 146 -1.60 20.74 39.02
C ALA A 146 -1.11 22.21 38.95
N ALA A 147 -0.60 22.66 37.81
CA ALA A 147 -0.24 24.07 37.59
C ALA A 147 -1.47 24.99 37.38
N THR A 148 -2.62 24.43 36.94
CA THR A 148 -3.85 25.20 36.68
C THR A 148 -4.58 25.58 37.97
N SER A 149 -4.40 24.83 39.07
CA SER A 149 -4.92 25.21 40.40
C SER A 149 -4.19 26.41 41.02
N VAL A 150 -2.91 26.64 40.67
CA VAL A 150 -2.13 27.79 41.20
C VAL A 150 -2.34 29.06 40.36
N LYS A 151 -2.65 28.96 39.07
CA LYS A 151 -2.89 30.13 38.20
C LYS A 151 -4.30 30.74 38.30
N LYS A 152 -5.22 30.12 39.04
CA LYS A 152 -6.61 30.62 39.18
C LYS A 152 -6.71 31.90 40.03
N ASP A 153 -5.70 32.18 40.86
CA ASP A 153 -5.68 33.38 41.74
C ASP A 153 -5.04 34.63 41.10
N ILE A 154 -4.33 34.50 39.97
CA ILE A 154 -3.67 35.65 39.29
C ILE A 154 -4.56 36.27 38.18
N LYS A 155 -5.57 35.56 37.68
CA LYS A 155 -6.39 35.94 36.51
C LYS A 155 -7.65 36.78 36.80
N LYS A 156 -7.68 37.57 37.89
CA LYS A 156 -8.75 38.57 38.09
C LYS A 156 -8.39 39.98 37.63
N ILE A 157 -7.20 40.18 37.06
CA ILE A 157 -6.70 41.48 36.61
C ILE A 157 -6.41 41.38 35.10
N GLU A 158 -7.02 42.30 34.34
CA GLU A 158 -6.71 42.70 32.96
C GLU A 158 -7.12 41.74 31.82
N ASN A 159 -8.42 41.72 31.52
CA ASN A 159 -8.88 41.60 30.14
C ASN A 159 -8.64 42.94 29.42
N GLU A 160 -7.43 43.16 28.93
CA GLU A 160 -7.16 44.15 27.87
C GLU A 160 -6.66 43.40 26.64
N GLY A 161 -7.50 43.32 25.61
CA GLY A 161 -7.17 42.67 24.35
C GLY A 161 -6.11 43.45 23.57
N LEU A 162 -5.44 42.78 22.62
CA LEU A 162 -4.35 43.29 21.75
C LEU A 162 -4.65 44.58 20.96
N MET A 163 -5.86 45.13 21.05
CA MET A 163 -6.35 46.28 20.29
C MET A 163 -6.94 47.38 21.19
N SER A 164 -6.73 47.35 22.51
CA SER A 164 -7.13 48.45 23.39
C SER A 164 -6.31 49.71 23.11
N LYS A 165 -7.00 50.86 23.09
CA LYS A 165 -6.46 52.15 22.68
C LYS A 165 -5.35 52.58 23.67
N PRO A 166 -4.16 53.00 23.20
CA PRO A 166 -3.11 53.46 24.11
C PRO A 166 -3.63 54.69 24.88
N LYS A 167 -3.53 54.61 26.21
CA LYS A 167 -3.88 55.73 27.10
C LYS A 167 -2.88 56.85 26.82
N LYS A 168 -3.36 57.96 26.27
CA LYS A 168 -2.57 59.18 26.13
C LYS A 168 -2.20 59.67 27.52
N GLU A 169 -0.91 59.85 27.77
CA GLU A 169 -0.40 60.67 28.86
C GLU A 169 -0.68 62.13 28.50
N GLU A 170 -1.50 62.80 29.30
CA GLU A 170 -1.56 64.26 29.33
C GLU A 170 -0.98 64.71 30.66
N THR A 171 0.20 65.32 30.56
CA THR A 171 0.82 66.23 31.53
C THR A 171 -0.13 67.38 31.87
N GLU A 172 -0.64 67.42 33.10
CA GLU A 172 -0.44 68.44 34.16
C GLU A 172 -1.36 68.16 35.35
#